data_AF-A0A357KWG6-F1
#
_entry.id   AF-A0A357KWG6-F1
#
_cell.length_a   1.000
_cell.length_b   1.000
_cell.length_c   1.000
_cell.angle_alpha   90.00
_cell.angle_beta   90.00
_cell.angle_gamma   90.00
#
_symmetry.space_group_name_H-M   'P 1'
#
loop_
_entity.id
_entity.type
_entity.pdbx_description
1 polymer ?
#
loop_
_entity_poly.entity_id
_entity_poly.type
_entity_poly.pdbx_seq_one_letter_code
_entity_poly.pdbx_strand_id
1 'polypeptide(L)'
;MGTVLRCWPSHLRSRRTSEARHSGSSMPKPRPKPTSAPPQKRSSIAPPAKPPRRWLGMAIAGVALLGAGLLGGTLIPREATRKSDHAPPAVAAVPEHRLTRFDLLTMTPDELAKIDIAAMNIACADGLPGFEGVDPKAVLATIDGWAARVKQETDRHIYKFHQNPSEYENSEAFFRMMMLVTVLQLECGVQYDQDKVLRPDFTDSRSVFIHGLTGGAKSGTCISMPVLNVAVGRRLGYPLKLVTTIAHVYAKWESATESFNIECTSRGLLTPPDDHFREWPFKITDAEVEFGNYLKPLSPSQELALFFVTRGHALYDLGRLSEAQEAYSTAHRLDPTCRLNLGFLAEAVGKEMAKNRPPTVQRPRSLPPEAWIPQRPPQPGGPQPRIPPSPVPTPPTPGPPR
;
A
#
# COMPACT_ATOMS: atom_id res chain seq x y z
N MET A 1 -28.56 -0.22 -15.02
CA MET A 1 -29.65 -0.55 -14.08
C MET A 1 -29.05 -1.46 -13.02
N GLY A 2 -28.78 -0.93 -11.83
CA GLY A 2 -28.07 -1.66 -10.77
C GLY A 2 -29.02 -2.42 -9.87
N THR A 3 -28.85 -3.74 -9.80
CA THR A 3 -29.60 -4.60 -8.89
C THR A 3 -28.77 -4.82 -7.62
N VAL A 4 -29.16 -4.12 -6.55
CA VAL A 4 -28.67 -4.39 -5.19
C VAL A 4 -29.47 -5.57 -4.64
N LEU A 5 -28.88 -6.76 -4.59
CA LEU A 5 -29.51 -7.93 -3.96
C LEU A 5 -29.31 -7.92 -2.44
N ARG A 6 -30.43 -8.14 -1.74
CA ARG A 6 -30.64 -7.97 -0.29
C ARG A 6 -30.11 -9.15 0.53
N CYS A 7 -29.83 -8.84 1.79
CA CYS A 7 -29.41 -9.72 2.89
C CYS A 7 -30.21 -11.03 3.04
N TRP A 8 -29.49 -12.10 3.39
CA TRP A 8 -30.01 -13.41 3.83
C TRP A 8 -30.37 -13.38 5.35
N PRO A 9 -31.45 -14.02 5.84
CA PRO A 9 -31.77 -14.08 7.27
C PRO A 9 -31.00 -15.20 8.01
N SER A 10 -30.52 -14.86 9.20
CA SER A 10 -29.83 -15.76 10.13
C SER A 10 -30.80 -16.53 11.04
N HIS A 11 -31.00 -17.83 10.77
CA HIS A 11 -31.64 -18.74 11.72
C HIS A 11 -30.85 -20.04 11.88
N LEU A 12 -29.91 -20.03 12.83
CA LEU A 12 -29.38 -21.22 13.49
C LEU A 12 -29.29 -20.89 14.98
N ARG A 13 -30.36 -21.19 15.74
CA ARG A 13 -30.30 -21.25 17.21
C ARG A 13 -30.11 -22.70 17.64
N SER A 14 -29.12 -22.88 18.49
CA SER A 14 -28.76 -24.10 19.18
C SER A 14 -29.88 -24.57 20.12
N ARG A 15 -30.11 -25.89 20.15
CA ARG A 15 -30.89 -26.57 21.18
C ARG A 15 -30.02 -26.74 22.42
N ARG A 16 -30.49 -26.28 23.58
CA ARG A 16 -30.15 -26.84 24.89
C ARG A 16 -31.42 -27.04 25.72
N THR A 17 -31.36 -28.11 26.49
CA THR A 17 -32.34 -28.72 27.38
C THR A 17 -32.58 -27.92 28.66
N SER A 18 -33.80 -28.00 29.21
CA SER A 18 -34.06 -28.39 30.61
C SER A 18 -35.55 -28.30 30.95
N GLU A 19 -36.05 -29.35 31.59
CA GLU A 19 -37.31 -29.40 32.33
C GLU A 19 -37.16 -28.70 33.69
N ALA A 20 -38.22 -28.03 34.17
CA ALA A 20 -38.79 -28.23 35.52
C ALA A 20 -39.96 -27.25 35.78
N ARG A 21 -40.98 -27.79 36.44
CA ARG A 21 -42.27 -27.19 36.82
C ARG A 21 -42.12 -26.15 37.94
N HIS A 22 -43.00 -25.14 38.01
CA HIS A 22 -43.85 -24.83 39.18
C HIS A 22 -44.89 -23.72 38.87
N SER A 23 -45.93 -23.75 39.70
CA SER A 23 -47.28 -23.19 39.64
C SER A 23 -47.44 -21.67 39.79
N GLY A 24 -48.44 -21.13 39.08
CA GLY A 24 -49.55 -20.29 39.60
C GLY A 24 -49.24 -18.92 40.24
N SER A 25 -49.68 -17.84 39.59
CA SER A 25 -50.64 -16.86 40.16
C SER A 25 -50.83 -15.61 39.26
N SER A 26 -52.10 -15.24 39.06
CA SER A 26 -52.65 -13.89 38.84
C SER A 26 -52.11 -12.99 37.71
N MET A 27 -52.91 -12.89 36.65
CA MET A 27 -52.88 -11.85 35.61
C MET A 27 -53.30 -10.46 36.14
N PRO A 28 -52.60 -9.37 35.79
CA PRO A 28 -53.17 -8.03 35.75
C PRO A 28 -53.48 -7.56 34.32
N LYS A 29 -54.58 -6.79 34.20
CA LYS A 29 -55.18 -6.23 32.98
C LYS A 29 -54.20 -5.42 32.11
N PRO A 30 -54.45 -5.33 30.78
CA PRO A 30 -53.55 -4.66 29.84
C PRO A 30 -53.57 -3.13 30.00
N ARG A 31 -52.39 -2.50 30.01
CA ARG A 31 -52.20 -1.04 29.88
C ARG A 31 -52.45 -0.60 28.42
N PRO A 32 -52.95 0.63 28.20
CA PRO A 32 -53.24 1.15 26.88
C PRO A 32 -51.95 1.40 26.06
N LYS A 33 -52.04 1.17 24.74
CA LYS A 33 -50.97 1.43 23.77
C LYS A 33 -50.61 2.92 23.74
N PRO A 34 -49.32 3.30 23.74
CA PRO A 34 -48.93 4.66 23.40
C PRO A 34 -49.10 4.89 21.89
N THR A 35 -49.79 5.99 21.59
CA THR A 35 -50.02 6.60 20.28
C THR A 35 -48.70 6.85 19.53
N SER A 36 -48.71 6.52 18.24
CA SER A 36 -47.63 6.74 17.28
C SER A 36 -47.27 8.22 17.16
N ALA A 37 -46.03 8.58 17.52
CA ALA A 37 -45.41 9.84 17.13
C ALA A 37 -44.96 9.76 15.65
N PRO A 38 -45.04 10.87 14.89
CA PRO A 38 -44.61 10.91 13.50
C PRO A 38 -43.08 10.77 13.38
N PRO A 39 -42.56 10.26 12.24
CA PRO A 39 -41.13 9.99 12.08
C PRO A 39 -40.34 11.30 12.12
N GLN A 40 -39.39 11.38 13.05
CA GLN A 40 -38.36 12.42 13.04
C GLN A 40 -37.57 12.34 11.73
N LYS A 41 -37.52 13.47 11.01
CA LYS A 41 -36.63 13.66 9.86
C LYS A 41 -35.20 13.31 10.29
N ARG A 42 -34.61 12.29 9.66
CA ARG A 42 -33.17 12.04 9.71
C ARG A 42 -32.46 13.34 9.31
N SER A 43 -31.67 13.90 10.22
CA SER A 43 -30.73 14.96 9.90
C SER A 43 -29.80 14.44 8.82
N SER A 44 -29.83 15.07 7.64
CA SER A 44 -28.84 14.88 6.60
C SER A 44 -27.46 15.20 7.18
N ILE A 45 -26.63 14.18 7.36
CA ILE A 45 -25.22 14.36 7.65
C ILE A 45 -24.63 15.02 6.40
N ALA A 46 -24.19 16.27 6.55
CA ALA A 46 -23.46 16.99 5.50
C ALA A 46 -22.18 16.20 5.14
N PRO A 47 -21.78 16.14 3.86
CA PRO A 47 -20.55 15.46 3.48
C PRO A 47 -19.34 16.11 4.18
N PRO A 48 -18.33 15.33 4.60
CA PRO A 48 -17.14 15.88 5.23
C PRO A 48 -16.41 16.83 4.28
N ALA A 49 -15.90 17.92 4.84
CA ALA A 49 -15.16 18.94 4.10
C ALA A 49 -13.99 18.34 3.32
N LYS A 50 -13.81 18.79 2.07
CA LYS A 50 -12.74 18.35 1.17
C LYS A 50 -11.36 18.55 1.85
N PRO A 51 -10.46 17.56 1.82
CA PRO A 51 -9.12 17.69 2.38
C PRO A 51 -8.31 18.75 1.61
N PRO A 52 -7.34 19.43 2.27
CA PRO A 52 -6.52 20.44 1.62
C PRO A 52 -5.66 19.81 0.51
N ARG A 53 -5.81 20.35 -0.70
CA ARG A 53 -4.96 20.12 -1.89
C ARG A 53 -3.50 20.45 -1.57
N ARG A 54 -2.71 19.50 -1.06
CA ARG A 54 -1.25 19.67 -0.92
C ARG A 54 -0.40 18.59 -1.58
N TRP A 55 -1.01 17.62 -2.26
CA TRP A 55 -0.29 16.58 -3.00
C TRP A 55 -0.21 16.84 -4.52
N LEU A 56 -0.77 17.95 -4.99
CA LEU A 56 -0.75 18.36 -6.40
C LEU A 56 0.24 19.52 -6.60
N GLY A 57 1.53 19.23 -6.37
CA GLY A 57 2.62 20.19 -6.48
C GLY A 57 3.66 19.77 -7.50
N MET A 58 3.32 19.93 -8.79
CA MET A 58 4.18 20.16 -9.97
C MET A 58 5.64 19.65 -9.99
N ALA A 59 5.96 18.90 -11.06
CA ALA A 59 7.02 19.30 -12.00
C ALA A 59 6.81 18.66 -13.38
N ILE A 60 6.09 19.37 -14.26
CA ILE A 60 6.26 19.28 -15.72
C ILE A 60 7.15 20.46 -16.09
N ALA A 61 8.35 20.18 -16.59
CA ALA A 61 9.14 21.12 -17.36
C ALA A 61 9.69 20.37 -18.57
N GLY A 62 9.24 20.79 -19.75
CA GLY A 62 9.44 20.09 -21.00
C GLY A 62 10.84 20.25 -21.58
N VAL A 63 11.22 19.28 -22.40
CA VAL A 63 12.13 19.48 -23.53
C VAL A 63 11.52 18.75 -24.72
N ALA A 64 11.23 19.51 -25.77
CA ALA A 64 10.92 19.00 -27.09
C ALA A 64 11.97 19.54 -28.07
N LEU A 65 12.07 18.79 -29.18
CA LEU A 65 12.87 19.00 -30.40
C LEU A 65 14.27 18.35 -30.34
N LEU A 66 14.79 17.65 -31.35
CA LEU A 66 14.36 17.24 -32.70
C LEU A 66 15.48 16.30 -33.19
N GLY A 67 15.21 15.35 -34.10
CA GLY A 67 16.31 14.72 -34.85
C GLY A 67 15.97 13.42 -35.54
N ALA A 68 15.62 13.52 -36.82
CA ALA A 68 15.33 12.41 -37.71
C ALA A 68 16.59 11.62 -38.13
N GLY A 69 16.38 10.32 -38.36
CA GLY A 69 17.00 9.56 -39.46
C GLY A 69 18.43 9.05 -39.26
N LEU A 70 18.59 7.72 -39.26
CA LEU A 70 19.39 7.01 -40.26
C LEU A 70 19.23 5.50 -40.09
N LEU A 71 18.69 4.86 -41.13
CA LEU A 71 18.82 3.44 -41.40
C LEU A 71 20.30 3.13 -41.65
N GLY A 72 20.87 2.27 -40.81
CA GLY A 72 22.21 1.72 -41.00
C GLY A 72 22.24 0.30 -40.48
N GLY A 73 21.92 -0.66 -41.36
CA GLY A 73 22.15 -2.08 -41.08
C GLY A 73 23.64 -2.36 -41.02
N THR A 74 24.14 -2.68 -39.84
CA THR A 74 25.47 -3.27 -39.66
C THR A 74 25.31 -4.74 -39.29
N LEU A 75 25.87 -5.58 -40.16
CA LEU A 75 25.99 -7.02 -39.98
C LEU A 75 26.89 -7.28 -38.76
N ILE A 76 26.29 -7.72 -37.64
CA ILE A 76 27.03 -8.27 -36.51
C ILE A 76 27.44 -9.70 -36.87
N PRO A 77 28.74 -10.05 -36.88
CA PRO A 77 29.18 -11.42 -37.05
C PRO A 77 28.63 -12.29 -35.92
N ARG A 78 28.02 -13.41 -36.30
CA ARG A 78 27.45 -14.40 -35.40
C ARG A 78 28.59 -15.13 -34.70
N GLU A 79 29.04 -14.60 -33.56
CA GLU A 79 30.06 -15.22 -32.73
C GLU A 79 29.46 -16.50 -32.12
N ALA A 80 30.11 -17.63 -32.41
CA ALA A 80 29.68 -18.94 -31.97
C ALA A 80 29.73 -19.01 -30.44
N THR A 81 28.55 -19.08 -29.82
CA THR A 81 28.40 -19.33 -28.39
C THR A 81 28.96 -20.72 -28.06
N ARG A 82 30.18 -20.73 -27.52
CA ARG A 82 30.75 -21.88 -26.83
C ARG A 82 29.84 -22.19 -25.64
N LYS A 83 29.10 -23.30 -25.70
CA LYS A 83 28.34 -23.84 -24.57
C LYS A 83 29.31 -24.03 -23.40
N SER A 84 29.16 -23.19 -22.38
CA SER A 84 29.75 -23.41 -21.07
C SER A 84 28.85 -24.37 -20.33
N ASP A 85 29.25 -25.63 -20.24
CA ASP A 85 28.54 -26.71 -19.51
C ASP A 85 28.73 -26.58 -17.99
N HIS A 86 28.57 -25.38 -17.44
CA HIS A 86 28.52 -25.16 -15.99
C HIS A 86 27.20 -24.48 -15.66
N ALA A 87 26.14 -25.29 -15.60
CA ALA A 87 24.95 -24.91 -14.88
C ALA A 87 25.36 -24.63 -13.42
N PRO A 88 25.12 -23.43 -12.87
CA PRO A 88 25.33 -23.22 -11.45
C PRO A 88 24.50 -24.26 -10.68
N PRO A 89 25.03 -24.81 -9.57
CA PRO A 89 24.31 -25.80 -8.79
C PRO A 89 22.95 -25.22 -8.40
N ALA A 90 21.89 -26.00 -8.61
CA ALA A 90 20.54 -25.65 -8.21
C ALA A 90 20.56 -25.20 -6.75
N VAL A 91 20.42 -23.89 -6.52
CA VAL A 91 20.26 -23.33 -5.19
C VAL A 91 19.06 -24.05 -4.61
N ALA A 92 19.27 -24.82 -3.53
CA ALA A 92 18.18 -25.48 -2.84
C ALA A 92 17.10 -24.43 -2.57
N ALA A 93 15.89 -24.63 -3.12
CA ALA A 93 14.82 -23.65 -3.05
C ALA A 93 14.58 -23.29 -1.58
N VAL A 94 14.85 -22.04 -1.21
CA VAL A 94 14.58 -21.54 0.14
C VAL A 94 13.09 -21.76 0.41
N PRO A 95 12.70 -22.46 1.50
CA PRO A 95 11.30 -22.64 1.81
C PRO A 95 10.59 -21.29 1.90
N GLU A 96 9.38 -21.17 1.35
CA GLU A 96 8.69 -19.88 1.20
C GLU A 96 8.55 -19.09 2.51
N HIS A 97 8.34 -19.79 3.64
CA HIS A 97 8.27 -19.18 4.98
C HIS A 97 9.61 -18.64 5.52
N ARG A 98 10.72 -18.86 4.81
CA ARG A 98 12.06 -18.33 5.13
C ARG A 98 12.58 -17.36 4.07
N LEU A 99 11.79 -17.05 3.04
CA LEU A 99 12.18 -16.08 2.02
C LEU A 99 12.35 -14.71 2.65
N THR A 100 13.48 -14.08 2.34
CA THR A 100 13.72 -12.67 2.64
C THR A 100 13.44 -11.84 1.40
N ARG A 101 13.19 -10.53 1.60
CA ARG A 101 13.09 -9.59 0.48
C ARG A 101 14.35 -9.57 -0.40
N PHE A 102 15.52 -9.91 0.14
CA PHE A 102 16.76 -9.93 -0.63
C PHE A 102 16.85 -11.15 -1.55
N ASP A 103 16.36 -12.32 -1.10
CA ASP A 103 16.28 -13.51 -1.94
C ASP A 103 15.42 -13.22 -3.18
N LEU A 104 14.27 -12.56 -2.99
CA LEU A 104 13.37 -12.19 -4.09
C LEU A 104 14.03 -11.28 -5.14
N LEU A 105 14.98 -10.42 -4.74
CA LEU A 105 15.67 -9.51 -5.65
C LEU A 105 16.73 -10.20 -6.52
N THR A 106 17.07 -11.44 -6.22
CA THR A 106 17.97 -12.28 -7.03
C THR A 106 17.24 -13.13 -8.06
N MET A 107 15.91 -13.19 -7.98
CA MET A 107 15.08 -14.03 -8.85
C MET A 107 14.77 -13.34 -10.18
N THR A 108 14.73 -14.14 -11.23
CA THR A 108 14.20 -13.75 -12.54
C THR A 108 12.66 -13.63 -12.49
N PRO A 109 12.04 -12.96 -13.48
CA PRO A 109 10.57 -12.90 -13.57
C PRO A 109 9.88 -14.28 -13.58
N ASP A 110 10.48 -15.27 -14.24
CA ASP A 110 9.93 -16.63 -14.32
C ASP A 110 10.07 -17.42 -13.01
N GLU A 111 11.07 -17.09 -12.21
CA GLU A 111 11.22 -17.65 -10.85
C GLU A 111 10.22 -16.99 -9.90
N LEU A 112 10.09 -15.65 -9.94
CA LEU A 112 9.08 -14.92 -9.17
C LEU A 112 7.66 -15.40 -9.47
N ALA A 113 7.37 -15.77 -10.71
CA ALA A 113 6.07 -16.33 -11.11
C ALA A 113 5.69 -17.63 -10.38
N LYS A 114 6.67 -18.33 -9.79
CA LYS A 114 6.47 -19.57 -9.05
C LYS A 114 6.38 -19.36 -7.54
N ILE A 115 6.68 -18.16 -7.06
CA ILE A 115 6.64 -17.84 -5.63
C ILE A 115 5.22 -17.45 -5.23
N ASP A 116 4.75 -17.97 -4.11
CA ASP A 116 3.50 -17.53 -3.52
C ASP A 116 3.53 -16.01 -3.22
N ILE A 117 2.53 -15.30 -3.77
CA ILE A 117 2.33 -13.87 -3.55
C ILE A 117 2.23 -13.53 -2.06
N ALA A 118 1.70 -14.43 -1.23
CA ALA A 118 1.66 -14.24 0.21
C ALA A 118 3.05 -14.24 0.83
N ALA A 119 3.91 -15.17 0.42
CA ALA A 119 5.29 -15.23 0.89
C ALA A 119 6.08 -13.99 0.46
N MET A 120 5.89 -13.53 -0.78
CA MET A 120 6.47 -12.27 -1.27
C MET A 120 6.03 -11.07 -0.42
N ASN A 121 4.73 -10.96 -0.14
CA ASN A 121 4.18 -9.87 0.67
C ASN A 121 4.74 -9.87 2.11
N ILE A 122 4.82 -11.05 2.73
CA ILE A 122 5.38 -11.23 4.09
C ILE A 122 6.86 -10.85 4.12
N ALA A 123 7.65 -11.32 3.16
CA ALA A 123 9.08 -11.00 3.08
C ALA A 123 9.36 -9.49 2.96
N CYS A 124 8.48 -8.74 2.29
CA CYS A 124 8.57 -7.28 2.17
C CYS A 124 8.16 -6.53 3.46
N ALA A 125 7.47 -7.18 4.40
CA ALA A 125 7.09 -6.58 5.69
C ALA A 125 8.21 -6.65 6.75
N ASP A 126 9.18 -7.56 6.56
CA ASP A 126 10.28 -7.81 7.52
C ASP A 126 11.03 -6.54 7.97
N GLY A 127 11.22 -6.38 9.28
CA GLY A 127 11.91 -5.22 9.87
C GLY A 127 11.10 -3.91 9.88
N LEU A 128 9.80 -3.95 9.57
CA LEU A 128 8.86 -2.85 9.81
C LEU A 128 8.17 -3.03 11.18
N PRO A 129 7.78 -1.93 11.85
CA PRO A 129 6.96 -2.01 13.05
C PRO A 129 5.65 -2.77 12.81
N GLY A 130 5.24 -3.59 13.77
CA GLY A 130 4.08 -4.47 13.70
C GLY A 130 4.40 -5.89 13.20
N PHE A 131 5.60 -6.10 12.63
CA PHE A 131 6.05 -7.42 12.17
C PHE A 131 6.87 -8.18 13.23
N GLU A 132 7.08 -7.61 14.41
CA GLU A 132 7.85 -8.25 15.48
C GLU A 132 7.19 -9.55 15.95
N GLY A 133 7.97 -10.63 15.99
CA GLY A 133 7.49 -11.94 16.45
C GLY A 133 6.48 -12.62 15.53
N VAL A 134 6.24 -12.09 14.33
CA VAL A 134 5.43 -12.76 13.32
C VAL A 134 6.16 -14.03 12.85
N ASP A 135 5.46 -15.16 12.86
CA ASP A 135 5.91 -16.40 12.25
C ASP A 135 5.33 -16.50 10.83
N PRO A 136 6.15 -16.29 9.77
CA PRO A 136 5.69 -16.42 8.38
C PRO A 136 5.02 -17.76 8.09
N LYS A 137 5.48 -18.85 8.73
CA LYS A 137 4.91 -20.18 8.53
C LYS A 137 3.48 -20.25 9.06
N ALA A 138 3.22 -19.67 10.22
CA ALA A 138 1.87 -19.61 10.80
C ALA A 138 0.92 -18.72 9.97
N VAL A 139 1.42 -17.61 9.42
CA VAL A 139 0.66 -16.74 8.51
C VAL A 139 0.25 -17.53 7.25
N LEU A 140 1.20 -18.19 6.58
CA LEU A 140 0.92 -19.00 5.40
C LEU A 140 -0.04 -20.15 5.71
N ALA A 141 0.16 -20.87 6.81
CA ALA A 141 -0.74 -21.95 7.24
C ALA A 141 -2.18 -21.46 7.51
N THR A 142 -2.34 -20.22 8.01
CA THR A 142 -3.66 -19.60 8.19
C THR A 142 -4.34 -19.37 6.84
N ILE A 143 -3.60 -18.86 5.86
CA ILE A 143 -4.10 -18.62 4.49
C ILE A 143 -4.45 -19.95 3.80
N ASP A 144 -3.63 -20.99 3.99
CA ASP A 144 -3.92 -22.35 3.51
C ASP A 144 -5.21 -22.90 4.12
N GLY A 145 -5.41 -22.72 5.42
CA GLY A 145 -6.63 -23.10 6.12
C GLY A 145 -7.86 -22.37 5.60
N TRP A 146 -7.74 -21.06 5.29
CA TRP A 146 -8.82 -20.29 4.68
C TRP A 146 -9.11 -20.74 3.25
N ALA A 147 -8.09 -21.03 2.44
CA ALA A 147 -8.28 -21.58 1.11
C ALA A 147 -9.01 -22.94 1.18
N ALA A 148 -8.60 -23.84 2.08
CA ALA A 148 -9.30 -25.10 2.29
C ALA A 148 -10.78 -24.90 2.69
N ARG A 149 -11.06 -23.90 3.54
CA ARG A 149 -12.44 -23.57 3.93
C ARG A 149 -13.26 -23.03 2.75
N VAL A 150 -12.69 -22.11 1.97
CA VAL A 150 -13.33 -21.59 0.74
C VAL A 150 -13.62 -22.73 -0.24
N LYS A 151 -12.65 -23.64 -0.45
CA LYS A 151 -12.83 -24.81 -1.32
C LYS A 151 -14.01 -25.66 -0.85
N GLN A 152 -14.02 -26.03 0.44
CA GLN A 152 -15.08 -26.85 1.02
C GLN A 152 -16.46 -26.23 0.82
N GLU A 153 -16.60 -24.94 1.11
CA GLU A 153 -17.89 -24.25 0.98
C GLU A 153 -18.29 -24.04 -0.48
N THR A 154 -17.33 -23.83 -1.38
CA THR A 154 -17.58 -23.71 -2.82
C THR A 154 -18.09 -25.04 -3.38
N ASP A 155 -17.39 -26.14 -3.11
CA ASP A 155 -17.76 -27.48 -3.56
C ASP A 155 -19.13 -27.90 -3.00
N ARG A 156 -19.40 -27.55 -1.73
CA ARG A 156 -20.70 -27.80 -1.09
C ARG A 156 -21.87 -27.10 -1.78
N HIS A 157 -21.62 -25.96 -2.42
CA HIS A 157 -22.69 -25.11 -3.00
C HIS A 157 -22.67 -25.00 -4.52
N ILE A 158 -21.69 -25.60 -5.21
CA ILE A 158 -21.56 -25.49 -6.68
C ILE A 158 -22.83 -25.94 -7.42
N TYR A 159 -23.61 -26.86 -6.82
CA TYR A 159 -24.90 -27.28 -7.37
C TYR A 159 -25.88 -26.11 -7.61
N LYS A 160 -25.79 -25.03 -6.82
CA LYS A 160 -26.64 -23.84 -6.99
C LYS A 160 -26.37 -23.14 -8.31
N PHE A 161 -25.10 -23.03 -8.69
CA PHE A 161 -24.71 -22.49 -9.98
C PHE A 161 -25.23 -23.39 -11.12
N HIS A 162 -25.06 -24.72 -11.02
CA HIS A 162 -25.55 -25.63 -12.06
C HIS A 162 -27.07 -25.65 -12.21
N GLN A 163 -27.82 -25.44 -11.11
CA GLN A 163 -29.28 -25.39 -11.15
C GLN A 163 -29.81 -24.06 -11.72
N ASN A 164 -29.23 -22.93 -11.31
CA ASN A 164 -29.70 -21.59 -11.67
C ASN A 164 -28.52 -20.69 -12.09
N PRO A 165 -27.84 -20.95 -13.22
CA PRO A 165 -26.63 -20.20 -13.60
C PRO A 165 -26.89 -18.71 -13.83
N SER A 166 -28.10 -18.33 -14.23
CA SER A 166 -28.50 -16.94 -14.47
C SER A 166 -28.50 -16.07 -13.20
N GLU A 167 -28.61 -16.67 -12.00
CA GLU A 167 -28.46 -15.94 -10.72
C GLU A 167 -27.01 -15.52 -10.45
N TYR A 168 -26.06 -16.08 -11.20
CA TYR A 168 -24.62 -15.87 -11.03
C TYR A 168 -23.98 -15.36 -12.33
N GLU A 169 -24.70 -14.51 -13.06
CA GLU A 169 -24.24 -13.91 -14.32
C GLU A 169 -23.87 -14.95 -15.40
N ASN A 170 -24.40 -16.18 -15.29
CA ASN A 170 -24.01 -17.34 -16.10
C ASN A 170 -22.49 -17.62 -16.07
N SER A 171 -21.82 -17.26 -14.98
CA SER A 171 -20.37 -17.36 -14.80
C SER A 171 -20.02 -18.19 -13.56
N GLU A 172 -19.34 -19.31 -13.78
CA GLU A 172 -18.80 -20.10 -12.67
C GLU A 172 -17.67 -19.34 -11.96
N ALA A 173 -16.89 -18.56 -12.70
CA ALA A 173 -15.85 -17.70 -12.14
C ALA A 173 -16.44 -16.67 -11.16
N PHE A 174 -17.55 -16.04 -11.53
CA PHE A 174 -18.30 -15.14 -10.66
C PHE A 174 -18.82 -15.85 -9.41
N PHE A 175 -19.41 -17.05 -9.57
CA PHE A 175 -19.84 -17.88 -8.43
C PHE A 175 -18.68 -18.20 -7.47
N ARG A 176 -17.53 -18.62 -8.01
CA ARG A 176 -16.33 -18.95 -7.22
C ARG A 176 -15.80 -17.74 -6.47
N MET A 177 -15.77 -16.57 -7.10
CA MET A 177 -15.39 -15.32 -6.43
C MET A 177 -16.40 -14.90 -5.36
N MET A 178 -17.70 -15.11 -5.60
CA MET A 178 -18.73 -14.85 -4.60
C MET A 178 -18.53 -15.73 -3.37
N MET A 179 -18.26 -17.02 -3.56
CA MET A 179 -17.98 -17.96 -2.46
C MET A 179 -16.71 -17.58 -1.70
N LEU A 180 -15.62 -17.25 -2.42
CA LEU A 180 -14.37 -16.80 -1.81
C LEU A 180 -14.58 -15.58 -0.92
N VAL A 181 -15.16 -14.50 -1.45
CA VAL A 181 -15.39 -13.26 -0.70
C VAL A 181 -16.32 -13.51 0.49
N THR A 182 -17.39 -14.29 0.29
CA THR A 182 -18.37 -14.59 1.35
C THR A 182 -17.73 -15.34 2.50
N VAL A 183 -16.96 -16.39 2.23
CA VAL A 183 -16.32 -17.20 3.28
C VAL A 183 -15.25 -16.39 4.02
N LEU A 184 -14.42 -15.64 3.29
CA LEU A 184 -13.41 -14.78 3.94
C LEU A 184 -14.07 -13.76 4.87
N GLN A 185 -15.15 -13.10 4.43
CA GLN A 185 -15.79 -12.07 5.25
C GLN A 185 -16.61 -12.64 6.41
N LEU A 186 -17.47 -13.63 6.14
CA LEU A 186 -18.46 -14.09 7.12
C LEU A 186 -17.94 -15.16 8.06
N GLU A 187 -17.03 -16.01 7.61
CA GLU A 187 -16.54 -17.14 8.39
C GLU A 187 -15.12 -16.94 8.88
N CYS A 188 -14.22 -16.46 8.01
CA CYS A 188 -12.86 -16.15 8.44
C CYS A 188 -12.82 -14.83 9.23
N GLY A 189 -13.82 -13.96 9.08
CA GLY A 189 -13.94 -12.69 9.83
C GLY A 189 -13.08 -11.56 9.25
N VAL A 190 -12.68 -11.67 7.99
CA VAL A 190 -11.90 -10.67 7.28
C VAL A 190 -12.78 -9.45 7.00
N GLN A 191 -12.32 -8.28 7.41
CA GLN A 191 -13.08 -7.04 7.25
C GLN A 191 -12.19 -5.87 6.81
N TYR A 192 -12.83 -4.90 6.17
CA TYR A 192 -12.17 -3.65 5.81
C TYR A 192 -12.17 -2.68 6.99
N ASP A 193 -10.99 -2.12 7.27
CA ASP A 193 -10.80 -1.10 8.30
C ASP A 193 -11.46 0.21 7.86
N GLN A 194 -12.69 0.44 8.36
CA GLN A 194 -13.52 1.60 8.00
C GLN A 194 -12.91 2.94 8.46
N ASP A 195 -11.97 2.92 9.40
CA ASP A 195 -11.31 4.14 9.87
C ASP A 195 -10.12 4.53 8.98
N LYS A 196 -9.71 3.64 8.06
CA LYS A 196 -8.50 3.80 7.23
C LYS A 196 -8.76 3.90 5.73
N VAL A 197 -10.01 4.09 5.31
CA VAL A 197 -10.43 4.00 3.90
C VAL A 197 -9.63 4.87 2.92
N LEU A 198 -9.21 6.06 3.36
CA LEU A 198 -8.44 7.01 2.54
C LEU A 198 -7.09 7.39 3.17
N ARG A 199 -6.79 6.81 4.34
CA ARG A 199 -5.63 7.13 5.16
C ARG A 199 -5.15 5.87 5.87
N PRO A 200 -4.65 4.87 5.13
CA PRO A 200 -3.99 3.74 5.74
C PRO A 200 -2.85 4.25 6.65
N ASP A 201 -2.75 3.65 7.83
CA ASP A 201 -1.63 3.89 8.73
C ASP A 201 -0.44 3.07 8.27
N PHE A 202 0.47 3.70 7.54
CA PHE A 202 1.69 3.08 7.05
C PHE A 202 2.75 2.89 8.16
N THR A 203 2.58 3.49 9.34
CA THR A 203 3.53 3.33 10.44
C THR A 203 3.41 1.96 11.14
N ASP A 204 2.30 1.25 10.92
CA ASP A 204 2.05 -0.10 11.40
C ASP A 204 1.87 -1.05 10.21
N SER A 205 2.83 -1.95 10.00
CA SER A 205 2.82 -2.89 8.89
C SER A 205 1.60 -3.82 8.88
N ARG A 206 0.94 -4.03 10.03
CA ARG A 206 -0.31 -4.81 10.13
C ARG A 206 -1.46 -4.16 9.36
N SER A 207 -1.42 -2.85 9.14
CA SER A 207 -2.45 -2.13 8.38
C SER A 207 -2.33 -2.34 6.87
N VAL A 208 -1.13 -2.65 6.36
CA VAL A 208 -0.83 -2.58 4.91
C VAL A 208 -0.25 -3.87 4.32
N PHE A 209 0.13 -4.85 5.15
CA PHE A 209 0.57 -6.19 4.72
C PHE A 209 -0.37 -7.29 5.22
N ILE A 210 -0.38 -8.44 4.53
CA ILE A 210 -1.36 -9.52 4.78
C ILE A 210 -1.24 -10.16 6.17
N HIS A 211 -0.08 -10.09 6.83
CA HIS A 211 0.11 -10.70 8.15
C HIS A 211 -0.85 -10.08 9.19
N GLY A 212 -1.18 -8.79 9.06
CA GLY A 212 -2.16 -8.13 9.93
C GLY A 212 -3.58 -8.65 9.77
N LEU A 213 -3.94 -9.14 8.58
CA LEU A 213 -5.23 -9.80 8.32
C LEU A 213 -5.31 -11.19 8.95
N THR A 214 -4.19 -11.91 9.05
CA THR A 214 -4.17 -13.25 9.66
C THR A 214 -4.15 -13.25 11.19
N GLY A 215 -3.87 -12.10 11.80
CA GLY A 215 -3.85 -11.91 13.25
C GLY A 215 -5.24 -11.71 13.89
N GLY A 216 -5.28 -11.29 15.15
CA GLY A 216 -6.52 -11.22 15.93
C GLY A 216 -7.56 -10.20 15.43
N ALA A 217 -7.13 -9.06 14.87
CA ALA A 217 -8.04 -8.01 14.41
C ALA A 217 -8.74 -8.34 13.09
N LYS A 218 -8.12 -9.17 12.25
CA LYS A 218 -8.59 -9.57 10.90
C LYS A 218 -9.09 -8.40 10.04
N SER A 219 -8.50 -7.23 10.27
CA SER A 219 -8.85 -5.98 9.64
C SER A 219 -7.74 -5.58 8.69
N GLY A 220 -8.10 -5.21 7.46
CA GLY A 220 -7.13 -4.81 6.44
C GLY A 220 -7.58 -3.57 5.67
N THR A 221 -6.74 -3.15 4.74
CA THR A 221 -6.99 -1.97 3.91
C THR A 221 -7.14 -2.36 2.43
N CYS A 222 -7.34 -1.36 1.56
CA CYS A 222 -7.32 -1.56 0.11
C CYS A 222 -5.98 -2.06 -0.40
N ILE A 223 -4.92 -2.00 0.41
CA ILE A 223 -3.59 -2.50 0.06
C ILE A 223 -3.48 -3.99 0.38
N SER A 224 -3.94 -4.44 1.55
CA SER A 224 -3.73 -5.81 2.04
C SER A 224 -4.87 -6.78 1.66
N MET A 225 -6.12 -6.33 1.59
CA MET A 225 -7.25 -7.20 1.29
C MET A 225 -7.22 -7.80 -0.12
N PRO A 226 -6.89 -7.06 -1.20
CA PRO A 226 -6.76 -7.66 -2.53
C PRO A 226 -5.66 -8.72 -2.57
N VAL A 227 -4.52 -8.48 -1.90
CA VAL A 227 -3.43 -9.47 -1.82
C VAL A 227 -3.89 -10.75 -1.17
N LEU A 228 -4.67 -10.67 -0.09
CA LEU A 228 -5.26 -11.85 0.56
C LEU A 228 -6.22 -12.60 -0.37
N ASN A 229 -7.12 -11.88 -1.06
CA ASN A 229 -8.06 -12.50 -2.00
C ASN A 229 -7.31 -13.23 -3.13
N VAL A 230 -6.28 -12.60 -3.69
CA VAL A 230 -5.42 -13.21 -4.72
C VAL A 230 -4.66 -14.42 -4.18
N ALA A 231 -4.07 -14.33 -2.98
CA ALA A 231 -3.34 -15.42 -2.34
C ALA A 231 -4.22 -16.67 -2.11
N VAL A 232 -5.44 -16.45 -1.61
CA VAL A 232 -6.42 -17.53 -1.40
C VAL A 232 -6.93 -18.08 -2.73
N GLY A 233 -7.28 -17.23 -3.68
CA GLY A 233 -7.78 -17.68 -4.99
C GLY A 233 -6.72 -18.45 -5.79
N ARG A 234 -5.45 -18.03 -5.77
CA ARG A 234 -4.37 -18.75 -6.47
C ARG A 234 -4.13 -20.14 -5.89
N ARG A 235 -4.27 -20.34 -4.57
CA ARG A 235 -4.25 -21.68 -3.95
C ARG A 235 -5.38 -22.60 -4.43
N LEU A 236 -6.49 -22.00 -4.89
CA LEU A 236 -7.63 -22.71 -5.47
C LEU A 236 -7.52 -22.87 -6.99
N GLY A 237 -6.42 -22.43 -7.59
CA GLY A 237 -6.20 -22.45 -9.04
C GLY A 237 -6.89 -21.32 -9.81
N TYR A 238 -7.37 -20.27 -9.13
CA TYR A 238 -8.06 -19.16 -9.79
C TYR A 238 -7.03 -18.22 -10.43
N PRO A 239 -7.28 -17.72 -11.65
CA PRO A 239 -6.34 -16.88 -12.38
C PRO A 239 -6.46 -15.42 -11.96
N LEU A 240 -6.28 -15.18 -10.66
CA LEU A 240 -6.39 -13.85 -10.06
C LEU A 240 -5.11 -13.06 -10.19
N LYS A 241 -5.24 -11.78 -10.52
CA LYS A 241 -4.17 -10.79 -10.66
C LYS A 241 -4.47 -9.59 -9.79
N LEU A 242 -3.43 -8.95 -9.26
CA LEU A 242 -3.58 -7.60 -8.69
C LEU A 242 -3.67 -6.57 -9.81
N VAL A 243 -4.40 -5.49 -9.53
CA VAL A 243 -4.50 -4.30 -10.38
C VAL A 243 -4.48 -3.07 -9.49
N THR A 244 -3.92 -1.97 -10.00
CA THR A 244 -3.84 -0.70 -9.28
C THR A 244 -4.56 0.42 -10.03
N THR A 245 -5.06 1.38 -9.27
CA THR A 245 -5.39 2.75 -9.70
C THR A 245 -4.81 3.72 -8.68
N ILE A 246 -5.01 5.03 -8.83
CA ILE A 246 -4.51 6.01 -7.86
C ILE A 246 -5.05 5.69 -6.47
N ALA A 247 -4.12 5.46 -5.53
CA ALA A 247 -4.39 5.20 -4.12
C ALA A 247 -5.32 3.99 -3.84
N HIS A 248 -5.40 3.02 -4.75
CA HIS A 248 -6.23 1.83 -4.55
C HIS A 248 -5.66 0.60 -5.26
N VAL A 249 -5.78 -0.55 -4.60
CA VAL A 249 -5.47 -1.86 -5.19
C VAL A 249 -6.75 -2.68 -5.20
N TYR A 250 -6.97 -3.43 -6.27
CA TYR A 250 -8.08 -4.36 -6.42
C TYR A 250 -7.61 -5.63 -7.13
N ALA A 251 -8.49 -6.61 -7.29
CA ALA A 251 -8.16 -7.86 -7.97
C ALA A 251 -8.89 -7.96 -9.32
N LYS A 252 -8.36 -8.78 -10.21
CA LYS A 252 -8.98 -9.11 -11.51
C LYS A 252 -8.93 -10.60 -11.72
N TRP A 253 -10.04 -11.18 -12.13
CA TRP A 253 -10.06 -12.51 -12.72
C TRP A 253 -9.67 -12.34 -14.18
N GLU A 254 -8.63 -13.04 -14.64
CA GLU A 254 -8.20 -12.99 -16.04
C GLU A 254 -7.88 -14.39 -16.55
N SER A 255 -8.79 -14.93 -17.37
CA SER A 255 -8.66 -16.22 -18.01
C SER A 255 -8.82 -16.09 -19.52
N ALA A 256 -8.68 -17.20 -20.26
CA ALA A 256 -8.91 -17.21 -21.70
C ALA A 256 -10.38 -16.90 -22.09
N THR A 257 -11.34 -17.14 -21.19
CA THR A 257 -12.78 -17.05 -21.49
C THR A 257 -13.47 -15.90 -20.77
N GLU A 258 -12.97 -15.49 -19.61
CA GLU A 258 -13.60 -14.50 -18.74
C GLU A 258 -12.56 -13.52 -18.18
N SER A 259 -12.93 -12.24 -18.14
CA SER A 259 -12.15 -11.17 -17.52
C SER A 259 -13.07 -10.17 -16.83
N PHE A 260 -12.91 -9.99 -15.52
CA PHE A 260 -13.67 -9.02 -14.73
C PHE A 260 -12.93 -8.60 -13.46
N ASN A 261 -13.18 -7.37 -13.00
CA ASN A 261 -12.56 -6.84 -11.79
C ASN A 261 -13.31 -7.29 -10.53
N ILE A 262 -12.63 -7.23 -9.39
CA ILE A 262 -13.15 -7.58 -8.07
C ILE A 262 -12.73 -6.51 -7.06
N GLU A 263 -13.71 -5.77 -6.55
CA GLU A 263 -13.51 -4.82 -5.45
C GLU A 263 -13.46 -5.56 -4.11
N CYS A 264 -12.25 -5.68 -3.55
CA CYS A 264 -11.97 -6.55 -2.41
C CYS A 264 -12.26 -5.92 -1.03
N THR A 265 -12.61 -4.63 -0.97
CA THR A 265 -12.87 -3.90 0.29
C THR A 265 -14.35 -3.71 0.58
N SER A 266 -15.22 -4.01 -0.39
CA SER A 266 -16.66 -3.92 -0.23
C SER A 266 -17.24 -5.09 0.56
N ARG A 267 -18.44 -4.89 1.14
CA ARG A 267 -19.19 -6.00 1.75
C ARG A 267 -19.85 -6.82 0.63
N GLY A 268 -19.55 -8.11 0.59
CA GLY A 268 -19.94 -8.99 -0.52
C GLY A 268 -19.11 -8.78 -1.77
N LEU A 269 -19.46 -9.48 -2.85
CA LEU A 269 -18.77 -9.37 -4.13
C LEU A 269 -19.30 -8.17 -4.92
N LEU A 270 -18.41 -7.28 -5.34
CA LEU A 270 -18.66 -6.26 -6.36
C LEU A 270 -17.65 -6.40 -7.49
N THR A 271 -18.12 -6.33 -8.74
CA THR A 271 -17.30 -6.47 -9.95
C THR A 271 -17.43 -5.25 -10.87
N PRO A 272 -17.03 -4.04 -10.41
CA PRO A 272 -17.19 -2.83 -11.18
C PRO A 272 -16.28 -2.81 -12.43
N PRO A 273 -16.72 -2.22 -13.56
CA PRO A 273 -15.90 -2.11 -14.76
C PRO A 273 -14.74 -1.11 -14.58
N ASP A 274 -13.77 -1.10 -15.49
CA ASP A 274 -12.61 -0.19 -15.42
C ASP A 274 -13.01 1.29 -15.34
N ASP A 275 -14.11 1.70 -15.99
CA ASP A 275 -14.64 3.07 -15.90
C ASP A 275 -14.97 3.52 -14.48
N HIS A 276 -15.34 2.58 -13.60
CA HIS A 276 -15.51 2.89 -12.18
C HIS A 276 -14.20 3.31 -11.54
N PHE A 277 -13.11 2.58 -11.81
CA PHE A 277 -11.78 2.85 -11.26
C PHE A 277 -11.06 4.03 -11.92
N ARG A 278 -11.64 4.58 -13.00
CA ARG A 278 -11.25 5.86 -13.58
C ARG A 278 -11.83 7.06 -12.84
N GLU A 279 -12.92 6.88 -12.12
CA GLU A 279 -13.61 7.94 -11.38
C GLU A 279 -13.44 7.81 -9.86
N TRP A 280 -13.22 6.59 -9.35
CA TRP A 280 -13.07 6.28 -7.94
C TRP A 280 -11.78 5.48 -7.66
N PRO A 281 -11.04 5.74 -6.56
CA PRO A 281 -11.34 6.70 -5.49
C PRO A 281 -11.08 8.16 -5.87
N PHE A 282 -10.27 8.37 -6.91
CA PHE A 282 -9.99 9.68 -7.49
C PHE A 282 -10.20 9.60 -9.00
N LYS A 283 -10.65 10.70 -9.58
CA LYS A 283 -10.73 10.83 -11.04
C LYS A 283 -9.32 10.86 -11.63
N ILE A 284 -9.07 10.00 -12.62
CA ILE A 284 -7.76 9.88 -13.27
C ILE A 284 -7.88 10.16 -14.78
N THR A 285 -6.85 10.78 -15.33
CA THR A 285 -6.69 11.04 -16.77
C THR A 285 -5.96 9.90 -17.46
N ASP A 286 -6.07 9.79 -18.79
CA ASP A 286 -5.33 8.76 -19.54
C ASP A 286 -3.81 8.90 -19.40
N ALA A 287 -3.31 10.14 -19.29
CA ALA A 287 -1.90 10.39 -19.02
C ALA A 287 -1.46 9.84 -17.65
N GLU A 288 -2.32 9.93 -16.62
CA GLU A 288 -2.04 9.35 -15.30
C GLU A 288 -2.16 7.82 -15.33
N VAL A 289 -3.09 7.26 -16.11
CA VAL A 289 -3.18 5.80 -16.33
C VAL A 289 -1.88 5.29 -16.96
N GLU A 290 -1.38 5.95 -18.00
CA GLU A 290 -0.12 5.59 -18.64
C GLU A 290 1.06 5.77 -17.68
N PHE A 291 1.13 6.90 -16.96
CA PHE A 291 2.23 7.23 -16.06
C PHE A 291 2.34 6.25 -14.88
N GLY A 292 1.22 5.83 -14.31
CA GLY A 292 1.16 4.86 -13.21
C GLY A 292 1.06 3.40 -13.64
N ASN A 293 1.01 3.12 -14.95
CA ASN A 293 0.68 1.81 -15.50
C ASN A 293 -0.59 1.19 -14.87
N TYR A 294 -1.62 2.01 -14.66
CA TYR A 294 -2.85 1.62 -13.96
C TYR A 294 -3.81 0.81 -14.83
N LEU A 295 -4.80 0.19 -14.16
CA LEU A 295 -5.92 -0.56 -14.75
C LEU A 295 -5.50 -1.81 -15.56
N LYS A 296 -4.27 -2.29 -15.35
CA LYS A 296 -3.74 -3.50 -15.98
C LYS A 296 -3.37 -4.55 -14.93
N PRO A 297 -3.57 -5.84 -15.23
CA PRO A 297 -3.04 -6.93 -14.42
C PRO A 297 -1.54 -6.78 -14.21
N LEU A 298 -1.11 -6.90 -12.95
CA LEU A 298 0.30 -6.90 -12.60
C LEU A 298 0.96 -8.25 -12.93
N SER A 299 2.17 -8.19 -13.47
CA SER A 299 3.08 -9.34 -13.52
C SER A 299 3.65 -9.64 -12.12
N PRO A 300 4.23 -10.83 -11.86
CA PRO A 300 4.86 -11.15 -10.58
C PRO A 300 5.93 -10.13 -10.14
N SER A 301 6.74 -9.63 -11.07
CA SER A 301 7.72 -8.56 -10.76
C SER A 301 7.05 -7.24 -10.39
N GLN A 302 5.90 -6.91 -11.00
CA GLN A 302 5.12 -5.72 -10.67
C GLN A 302 4.37 -5.87 -9.33
N GLU A 303 3.92 -7.07 -8.99
CA GLU A 303 3.38 -7.38 -7.65
C GLU A 303 4.46 -7.18 -6.58
N LEU A 304 5.69 -7.65 -6.84
CA LEU A 304 6.82 -7.38 -5.95
C LEU A 304 7.13 -5.89 -5.86
N ALA A 305 7.10 -5.17 -6.98
CA ALA A 305 7.30 -3.72 -7.00
C ALA A 305 6.26 -3.00 -6.12
N LEU A 306 4.99 -3.38 -6.20
CA LEU A 306 3.93 -2.86 -5.34
C LEU A 306 4.21 -3.09 -3.85
N PHE A 307 4.75 -4.25 -3.48
CA PHE A 307 5.12 -4.55 -2.08
C PHE A 307 6.32 -3.71 -1.61
N PHE A 308 7.29 -3.44 -2.48
CA PHE A 308 8.38 -2.50 -2.20
C PHE A 308 7.90 -1.04 -2.10
N VAL A 309 6.94 -0.61 -2.93
CA VAL A 309 6.29 0.71 -2.79
C VAL A 309 5.58 0.82 -1.43
N THR A 310 4.83 -0.21 -1.05
CA THR A 310 4.14 -0.28 0.26
C THR A 310 5.13 -0.18 1.42
N ARG A 311 6.25 -0.91 1.33
CA ARG A 311 7.36 -0.80 2.29
C ARG A 311 7.98 0.61 2.30
N GLY A 312 8.19 1.20 1.12
CA GLY A 312 8.72 2.56 0.99
C GLY A 312 7.83 3.60 1.67
N HIS A 313 6.51 3.50 1.51
CA HIS A 313 5.55 4.36 2.20
C HIS A 313 5.63 4.20 3.73
N ALA A 314 5.71 2.96 4.22
CA ALA A 314 5.92 2.70 5.65
C ALA A 314 7.19 3.35 6.20
N LEU A 315 8.32 3.16 5.52
CA LEU A 315 9.60 3.75 5.91
C LEU A 315 9.59 5.28 5.84
N TYR A 316 8.93 5.83 4.83
CA TYR A 316 8.80 7.28 4.63
C TYR A 316 8.00 7.95 5.77
N ASP A 317 6.90 7.33 6.18
CA ASP A 317 6.06 7.82 7.28
C ASP A 317 6.74 7.65 8.65
N LEU A 318 7.56 6.61 8.81
CA LEU A 318 8.44 6.42 9.97
C LEU A 318 9.64 7.37 9.99
N GLY A 319 9.86 8.17 8.92
CA GLY A 319 11.00 9.07 8.80
C GLY A 319 12.35 8.37 8.54
N ARG A 320 12.33 7.06 8.21
CA ARG A 320 13.47 6.24 7.78
C ARG A 320 13.74 6.48 6.29
N LEU A 321 14.07 7.73 5.95
CA LEU A 321 14.04 8.24 4.56
C LEU A 321 15.03 7.55 3.63
N SER A 322 16.24 7.22 4.11
CA SER A 322 17.24 6.55 3.28
C SER A 322 16.77 5.14 2.88
N GLU A 323 16.18 4.39 3.81
CA GLU A 323 15.60 3.07 3.50
C GLU A 323 14.35 3.16 2.62
N ALA A 324 13.56 4.23 2.77
CA ALA A 324 12.43 4.49 1.87
C ALA A 324 12.92 4.71 0.42
N GLN A 325 14.02 5.43 0.22
CA GLN A 325 14.63 5.62 -1.10
C GLN A 325 15.09 4.29 -1.70
N GLU A 326 15.74 3.42 -0.92
CA GLU A 326 16.13 2.09 -1.38
C GLU A 326 14.91 1.26 -1.83
N ALA A 327 13.83 1.32 -1.07
CA ALA A 327 12.59 0.62 -1.41
C ALA A 327 11.96 1.14 -2.71
N TYR A 328 11.83 2.46 -2.87
CA TYR A 328 11.27 3.05 -4.10
C TYR A 328 12.18 2.85 -5.33
N SER A 329 13.50 2.94 -5.16
CA SER A 329 14.46 2.62 -6.22
C SER A 329 14.35 1.16 -6.65
N THR A 330 14.21 0.25 -5.69
CA THR A 330 14.00 -1.17 -5.95
C THR A 330 12.67 -1.42 -6.67
N ALA A 331 11.59 -0.76 -6.26
CA ALA A 331 10.30 -0.83 -6.94
C ALA A 331 10.40 -0.36 -8.41
N HIS A 332 11.11 0.75 -8.66
CA HIS A 332 11.34 1.23 -10.04
C HIS A 332 12.16 0.24 -10.88
N ARG A 333 13.16 -0.43 -10.29
CA ARG A 333 13.94 -1.46 -10.99
C ARG A 333 13.09 -2.67 -11.37
N LEU A 334 12.15 -3.07 -10.50
CA LEU A 334 11.24 -4.18 -10.72
C LEU A 334 10.10 -3.86 -11.71
N ASP A 335 9.63 -2.61 -11.68
CA ASP A 335 8.64 -2.08 -12.62
C ASP A 335 9.07 -0.70 -13.15
N PRO A 336 9.89 -0.67 -14.21
CA PRO A 336 10.32 0.59 -14.82
C PRO A 336 9.20 1.29 -15.60
N THR A 337 8.08 0.60 -15.86
CA THR A 337 6.95 1.17 -16.60
C THR A 337 6.09 2.08 -15.74
N CYS A 338 6.01 1.81 -14.42
CA CYS A 338 5.37 2.68 -13.45
C CYS A 338 6.30 3.83 -13.04
N ARG A 339 6.09 5.01 -13.64
CA ARG A 339 6.93 6.21 -13.40
C ARG A 339 6.67 6.85 -12.04
N LEU A 340 5.56 6.51 -11.37
CA LEU A 340 5.26 6.99 -10.01
C LEU A 340 6.34 6.59 -9.00
N ASN A 341 7.00 5.44 -9.20
CA ASN A 341 8.08 4.97 -8.33
C ASN A 341 9.23 6.00 -8.24
N LEU A 342 9.54 6.70 -9.34
CA LEU A 342 10.52 7.78 -9.36
C LEU A 342 10.02 9.03 -8.64
N GLY A 343 8.72 9.31 -8.70
CA GLY A 343 8.10 10.41 -7.95
C GLY A 343 8.22 10.21 -6.45
N PHE A 344 7.90 9.02 -5.94
CA PHE A 344 8.05 8.68 -4.53
C PHE A 344 9.51 8.72 -4.08
N LEU A 345 10.43 8.23 -4.90
CA LEU A 345 11.87 8.32 -4.65
C LEU A 345 12.32 9.79 -4.54
N ALA A 346 11.95 10.62 -5.51
CA ALA A 346 12.31 12.04 -5.53
C ALA A 346 11.77 12.79 -4.30
N GLU A 347 10.55 12.46 -3.86
CA GLU A 347 9.97 13.02 -2.65
C GLU A 347 10.74 12.62 -1.39
N ALA A 348 11.11 11.34 -1.26
CA ALA A 348 11.92 10.85 -0.14
C ALA A 348 13.30 11.53 -0.07
N VAL A 349 13.97 11.67 -1.21
CA VAL A 349 15.23 12.43 -1.33
C VAL A 349 15.02 13.89 -0.91
N GLY A 350 14.00 14.55 -1.46
CA GLY A 350 13.70 15.95 -1.16
C GLY A 350 13.43 16.20 0.33
N LYS A 351 12.67 15.31 0.98
CA LYS A 351 12.40 15.39 2.42
C LYS A 351 13.66 15.18 3.25
N GLU A 352 14.54 14.27 2.85
CA GLU A 352 15.80 14.02 3.56
C GLU A 352 16.76 15.21 3.42
N MET A 353 16.89 15.76 2.21
CA MET A 353 17.67 16.97 1.97
C MET A 353 17.15 18.17 2.77
N ALA A 354 15.82 18.32 2.86
CA ALA A 354 15.21 19.38 3.66
C ALA A 354 15.49 19.21 5.16
N LYS A 355 15.45 17.97 5.68
CA LYS A 355 15.80 17.65 7.08
C LYS A 355 17.27 17.97 7.40
N ASN A 356 18.16 17.74 6.44
CA ASN A 356 19.61 17.94 6.59
C ASN A 356 20.09 19.33 6.16
N ARG A 357 19.17 20.22 5.73
CA ARG A 357 19.54 21.59 5.35
C ARG A 357 20.02 22.32 6.61
N PRO A 358 21.26 22.86 6.64
CA PRO A 358 21.71 23.66 7.77
C PRO A 358 20.77 24.86 7.93
N PRO A 359 20.51 25.32 9.17
CA PRO A 359 19.72 26.53 9.38
C PRO A 359 20.33 27.64 8.53
N THR A 360 19.50 28.34 7.76
CA THR A 360 19.94 29.46 6.94
C THR A 360 20.73 30.40 7.84
N VAL A 361 22.05 30.46 7.66
CA VAL A 361 22.85 31.52 8.27
C VAL A 361 22.23 32.80 7.72
N GLN A 362 21.47 33.51 8.56
CA GLN A 362 21.12 34.88 8.25
C GLN A 362 22.47 35.57 8.07
N ARG A 363 22.84 35.85 6.81
CA ARG A 363 23.92 36.80 6.57
C ARG A 363 23.55 38.01 7.43
N PRO A 364 24.44 38.48 8.31
CA PRO A 364 24.22 39.75 8.97
C PRO A 364 23.80 40.73 7.88
N ARG A 365 22.66 41.42 8.08
CA ARG A 365 22.24 42.52 7.20
C ARG A 365 23.51 43.30 6.91
N SER A 366 23.91 43.36 5.63
CA SER A 366 25.05 44.14 5.20
C SER A 366 24.95 45.49 5.91
N LEU A 367 25.97 45.82 6.72
CA LEU A 367 26.06 47.14 7.34
C LEU A 367 25.82 48.18 6.22
N PRO A 368 25.03 49.24 6.48
CA PRO A 368 24.78 50.26 5.46
C PRO A 368 26.11 50.76 4.88
N PRO A 369 26.16 51.17 3.60
CA PRO A 369 27.41 51.48 2.88
C PRO A 369 28.27 52.60 3.48
N GLU A 370 27.83 53.27 4.53
CA GLU A 370 28.52 54.40 5.15
C GLU A 370 29.69 54.01 6.06
N ALA A 371 29.87 52.72 6.38
CA ALA A 371 30.98 52.27 7.24
C ALA A 371 32.33 52.12 6.51
N TRP A 372 32.41 52.43 5.22
CA TRP A 372 33.65 52.43 4.44
C TRP A 372 33.85 53.78 3.74
N ILE A 373 33.99 54.84 4.53
CA ILE A 373 34.70 56.03 4.07
C ILE A 373 36.18 55.80 4.43
N PRO A 374 37.09 55.60 3.45
CA PRO A 374 38.51 55.66 3.73
C PRO A 374 38.80 57.04 4.31
N GLN A 375 39.28 57.08 5.56
CA GLN A 375 39.76 58.32 6.16
C GLN A 375 40.75 58.95 5.19
N ARG A 376 40.45 60.19 4.76
CA ARG A 376 41.32 61.00 3.90
C ARG A 376 42.72 60.98 4.52
N PRO A 377 43.80 60.74 3.75
CA PRO A 377 45.13 60.72 4.33
C PRO A 377 45.41 62.06 5.04
N PRO A 378 46.02 62.04 6.24
CA PRO A 378 46.30 63.26 6.97
C PRO A 378 47.23 64.17 6.16
N GLN A 379 46.84 65.43 6.02
CA GLN A 379 47.69 66.49 5.47
C GLN A 379 49.00 66.58 6.28
N PRO A 380 50.17 66.70 5.62
CA PRO A 380 51.44 66.86 6.35
C PRO A 380 51.45 68.24 7.02
N GLY A 381 51.32 68.28 8.34
CA GLY A 381 51.42 69.53 9.13
C GLY A 381 50.58 69.61 10.41
N GLY A 382 49.75 68.62 10.74
CA GLY A 382 48.95 68.61 11.98
C GLY A 382 49.71 68.08 13.21
N PRO A 383 49.37 68.53 14.45
CA PRO A 383 50.04 68.06 15.66
C PRO A 383 49.82 66.55 15.89
N GLN A 384 50.88 65.82 16.22
CA GLN A 384 50.84 64.39 16.55
C GLN A 384 49.91 64.12 17.76
N PRO A 385 48.95 63.18 17.67
CA PRO A 385 48.17 62.75 18.82
C PRO A 385 49.05 62.00 19.83
N ARG A 386 48.88 62.30 21.13
CA ARG A 386 49.57 61.56 22.21
C ARG A 386 49.05 60.12 22.26
N ILE A 387 49.96 59.16 22.16
CA ILE A 387 49.69 57.74 22.34
C ILE A 387 49.38 57.48 23.83
N PRO A 388 48.20 56.93 24.20
CA PRO A 388 47.96 56.47 25.56
C PRO A 388 48.79 55.21 25.86
N PRO A 389 49.28 55.02 27.10
CA PRO A 389 50.13 53.89 27.44
C PRO A 389 49.36 52.56 27.35
N SER A 390 50.07 51.53 26.88
CA SER A 390 49.56 50.16 26.73
C SER A 390 49.07 49.57 28.06
N PRO A 391 47.99 48.75 28.04
CA PRO A 391 47.52 48.07 29.24
C PRO A 391 48.54 47.03 29.73
N VAL A 392 48.78 47.02 31.04
CA VAL A 392 49.62 46.05 31.75
C VAL A 392 48.95 44.67 31.75
N PRO A 393 49.65 43.58 31.45
CA PRO A 393 49.07 42.23 31.45
C PRO A 393 48.75 41.76 32.87
N THR A 394 47.54 41.25 33.07
CA THR A 394 47.09 40.60 34.32
C THR A 394 47.68 39.19 34.46
N PRO A 395 48.12 38.77 35.67
CA PRO A 395 48.67 37.44 35.92
C PRO A 395 47.57 36.34 35.93
N PRO A 396 47.94 35.08 35.65
CA PRO A 396 46.99 33.98 35.55
C PRO A 396 46.47 33.51 36.92
N THR A 397 45.18 33.18 36.97
CA THR A 397 44.48 32.59 38.12
C THR A 397 44.93 31.15 38.40
N PRO A 398 45.16 30.75 39.66
CA PRO A 398 45.53 29.39 40.02
C PRO A 398 44.34 28.43 39.91
N GLY A 399 44.60 27.22 39.40
CA GLY A 399 43.63 26.13 39.28
C GLY A 399 43.27 25.47 40.62
N PRO A 400 42.19 24.65 40.65
CA PRO A 400 41.64 24.11 41.89
C PRO A 400 42.49 22.97 42.48
N PRO A 401 42.47 22.78 43.81
CA PRO A 401 43.24 21.75 44.49
C PRO A 401 42.66 20.35 44.25
N ARG A 402 43.54 19.34 44.32
CA ARG A 402 43.24 17.92 44.11
C ARG A 402 42.35 17.31 45.18
#